data_AF-A0A067BGT9-F1
#
_entry.id   AF-A0A067BGT9-F1
#
_cell.length_a   1.000
_cell.length_b   1.000
_cell.length_c   1.000
_cell.angle_alpha   90.00
_cell.angle_beta   90.00
_cell.angle_gamma   90.00
#
_symmetry.space_group_name_H-M   'P 1'
#
loop_
_entity.id
_entity.type
_entity.pdbx_description
1 polymer ?
#
loop_
_entity_poly.entity_id
_entity_poly.type
_entity_poly.pdbx_seq_one_letter_code
_entity_poly.pdbx_strand_id
1 'polypeptide(L)'
;MLSTRLLARRLVPMHRHGVVYRGLASWVNPENVPQGESLAKYGRDLTVMARDGKLDPVIGREDEIRRAVQVLSRRTKNSPVLIGEPG
;
A
#
# COMPACT_ATOMS: atom_id res chain seq x y z
N MET A 1 7.46 44.23 28.64
CA MET A 1 7.39 43.09 29.59
C MET A 1 6.53 42.01 28.95
N LEU A 2 7.09 40.80 28.84
CA LEU A 2 6.67 39.73 27.92
C LEU A 2 5.29 39.15 28.25
N SER A 3 4.41 39.10 27.25
CA SER A 3 3.14 38.37 27.32
C SER A 3 3.16 37.16 26.37
N THR A 4 3.27 35.99 26.98
CA THR A 4 2.53 34.76 26.64
C THR A 4 2.67 34.20 25.21
N ARG A 5 3.85 33.68 24.87
CA ARG A 5 4.01 32.63 23.83
C ARG A 5 4.08 31.25 24.49
N LEU A 6 2.95 30.81 25.04
CA LEU A 6 2.70 29.40 25.35
C LEU A 6 2.43 28.64 24.04
N LEU A 7 3.49 28.39 23.27
CA LEU A 7 3.48 27.33 22.25
C LEU A 7 3.62 25.98 22.99
N ALA A 8 2.59 25.66 23.76
CA ALA A 8 2.35 24.33 24.28
C ALA A 8 2.01 23.44 23.08
N ARG A 9 3.09 22.94 22.48
CA ARG A 9 3.22 21.74 21.64
C ARG A 9 2.09 20.78 21.96
N ARG A 10 1.01 20.87 21.18
CA ARG A 10 -0.20 20.07 21.32
C ARG A 10 0.18 18.64 20.96
N LEU A 11 0.58 17.89 21.99
CA LEU A 11 0.71 16.44 21.97
C LEU A 11 -0.66 15.89 21.54
N VAL A 12 -0.74 15.40 20.30
CA VAL A 12 -1.90 14.64 19.84
C VAL A 12 -1.69 13.20 20.33
N PRO A 13 -2.58 12.67 21.19
CA PRO A 13 -2.48 11.29 21.64
C PRO A 13 -2.80 10.34 20.46
N MET A 14 -1.86 9.45 20.15
CA MET A 14 -1.99 8.42 19.13
C MET A 14 -2.72 7.21 19.74
N HIS A 15 -4.05 7.24 19.74
CA HIS A 15 -4.87 6.09 20.14
C HIS A 15 -5.03 5.09 18.99
N ARG A 16 -4.82 3.81 19.33
CA ARG A 16 -4.66 2.62 18.48
C ARG A 16 -5.90 2.12 17.73
N HIS A 17 -6.81 2.98 17.28
CA HIS A 17 -7.99 2.52 16.53
C HIS A 17 -8.31 3.40 15.32
N GLY A 18 -8.36 2.76 14.14
CA GLY A 18 -8.99 3.23 12.90
C GLY A 18 -8.85 4.71 12.55
N VAL A 19 -7.83 5.05 11.77
CA VAL A 19 -7.69 6.40 11.19
C VAL A 19 -8.85 6.63 10.21
N VAL A 20 -9.91 7.28 10.69
CA VAL A 20 -10.95 7.88 9.86
C VAL A 20 -10.40 9.23 9.37
N TYR A 21 -10.05 9.31 8.08
CA TYR A 21 -9.69 10.58 7.43
C TYR A 21 -10.92 11.48 7.31
N ARG A 22 -11.29 12.16 8.39
CA ARG A 22 -12.32 13.21 8.37
C ARG A 22 -11.66 14.53 7.99
N GLY A 23 -11.70 14.90 6.70
CA GLY A 23 -11.32 16.24 6.25
C GLY A 23 -10.63 16.39 4.89
N LEU A 24 -10.35 15.31 4.14
CA LEU A 24 -9.76 15.37 2.79
C LEU A 24 -10.75 14.88 1.71
N ALA A 25 -12.01 15.29 1.82
CA ALA A 25 -13.10 14.84 0.95
C ALA A 25 -13.17 15.55 -0.42
N SER A 26 -12.07 16.13 -0.94
CA SER A 26 -12.11 16.92 -2.18
C SER A 26 -11.20 16.44 -3.31
N TRP A 27 -10.53 15.29 -3.18
CA TRP A 27 -9.80 14.67 -4.30
C TRP A 27 -10.54 13.47 -4.93
N VAL A 28 -11.81 13.26 -4.57
CA VAL A 28 -12.67 12.25 -5.20
C VAL A 28 -13.64 12.97 -6.14
N ASN A 29 -13.26 13.06 -7.42
CA ASN A 29 -14.15 13.48 -8.50
C ASN A 29 -15.44 12.65 -8.50
N PRO A 30 -16.64 13.23 -8.65
CA PRO A 30 -17.91 12.49 -8.65
C PRO A 30 -18.19 11.64 -9.91
N GLU A 31 -17.32 11.71 -10.92
CA GLU A 31 -17.27 10.70 -12.00
C GLU A 31 -16.39 9.47 -11.62
N ASN A 32 -15.86 9.44 -10.40
CA ASN A 32 -15.01 8.37 -9.91
C ASN A 32 -15.82 7.11 -9.64
N VAL A 33 -15.36 6.06 -10.31
CA VAL A 33 -15.45 4.64 -9.98
C VAL A 33 -16.14 4.35 -8.64
N PRO A 34 -17.27 3.63 -8.64
CA PRO A 34 -17.95 3.20 -7.42
C PRO A 34 -16.97 2.61 -6.40
N GLN A 35 -17.23 2.89 -5.12
CA GLN A 35 -16.41 2.37 -4.02
C GLN A 35 -16.28 0.84 -4.14
N GLY A 36 -15.07 0.37 -4.43
CA GLY A 36 -14.78 -1.06 -4.63
C GLY A 36 -14.42 -1.44 -6.07
N GLU A 37 -14.74 -0.62 -7.08
CA GLU A 37 -14.47 -0.92 -8.49
C GLU A 37 -13.12 -0.36 -8.99
N SER A 38 -12.45 0.49 -8.20
CA SER A 38 -11.20 1.16 -8.60
C SER A 38 -10.08 0.17 -8.93
N LEU A 39 -9.99 -0.94 -8.20
CA LEU A 39 -8.98 -1.96 -8.45
C LEU A 39 -9.23 -2.69 -9.78
N ALA A 40 -10.49 -2.89 -10.18
CA ALA A 40 -10.84 -3.48 -11.46
C ALA A 40 -10.57 -2.52 -12.63
N LYS A 41 -10.76 -1.21 -12.42
CA LYS A 41 -10.52 -0.19 -13.46
C LYS A 41 -9.03 0.07 -13.71
N TYR A 42 -8.21 0.11 -12.67
CA TYR A 42 -6.81 0.55 -12.76
C TYR A 42 -5.79 -0.56 -12.45
N GLY A 43 -6.21 -1.66 -11.84
CA GLY A 43 -5.36 -2.78 -11.50
C GLY A 43 -5.62 -4.00 -12.38
N ARG A 44 -4.73 -4.99 -12.25
CA ARG A 44 -4.89 -6.32 -12.84
C ARG A 44 -4.62 -7.36 -11.76
N ASP A 45 -5.56 -8.30 -11.56
CA ASP A 45 -5.40 -9.36 -10.57
C ASP A 45 -4.56 -10.51 -11.15
N LEU A 46 -3.28 -10.51 -10.79
CA LEU A 46 -2.33 -11.56 -11.19
C LEU A 46 -2.64 -12.91 -10.53
N THR A 47 -3.30 -12.93 -9.37
CA THR A 47 -3.64 -14.17 -8.66
C THR A 47 -4.72 -14.94 -9.40
N VAL A 48 -5.75 -14.23 -9.89
CA VAL A 48 -6.80 -14.82 -10.73
C VAL A 48 -6.21 -15.31 -12.05
N MET A 49 -5.35 -14.51 -12.70
CA MET A 49 -4.70 -14.92 -13.93
C MET A 49 -3.82 -16.17 -13.76
N ALA A 50 -3.12 -16.29 -12.62
CA ALA A 50 -2.35 -17.48 -12.28
C ALA A 50 -3.25 -18.72 -12.14
N ARG A 51 -4.38 -18.58 -11.43
CA ARG A 51 -5.36 -19.68 -11.24
C ARG A 51 -6.01 -20.11 -12.56
N ASP A 52 -6.27 -19.16 -13.45
CA ASP A 52 -6.81 -19.39 -14.79
C ASP A 52 -5.77 -19.98 -15.77
N GLY A 53 -4.49 -20.11 -15.37
CA GLY A 53 -3.42 -20.59 -16.24
C GLY A 53 -3.03 -19.62 -17.36
N LYS A 54 -3.36 -18.33 -17.23
CA LYS A 54 -3.04 -17.28 -18.21
C LYS A 54 -1.63 -16.70 -18.04
N LEU A 55 -0.92 -17.08 -16.99
CA LEU A 55 0.47 -16.70 -16.74
C LEU A 55 1.38 -17.86 -17.10
N ASP A 56 2.44 -17.58 -17.86
CA ASP A 56 3.47 -18.55 -18.15
C ASP A 56 4.22 -18.94 -16.87
N PRO A 57 4.65 -20.21 -16.74
CA PRO A 57 5.45 -20.63 -15.60
C PRO A 57 6.79 -19.90 -15.59
N VAL A 58 7.15 -19.35 -14.43
CA VAL A 58 8.45 -18.71 -14.21
C VAL A 58 9.48 -19.79 -13.87
N ILE A 59 10.55 -19.87 -14.66
CA ILE A 59 11.62 -20.89 -14.51
C ILE A 59 12.91 -20.19 -14.06
N GLY A 60 13.60 -20.76 -13.06
CA GLY A 60 14.95 -20.32 -12.68
C GLY A 60 15.00 -19.05 -11.81
N ARG A 61 13.88 -18.67 -11.19
CA ARG A 61 13.77 -17.51 -10.27
C ARG A 61 13.33 -17.91 -8.86
N GLU A 62 13.64 -19.14 -8.46
CA GLU A 62 13.16 -19.73 -7.20
C GLU A 62 13.70 -19.01 -5.97
N ASP A 63 14.94 -18.53 -6.02
CA ASP A 63 15.59 -17.85 -4.89
C ASP A 63 15.01 -16.45 -4.66
N GLU A 64 14.72 -15.69 -5.73
CA GLU A 64 14.05 -14.40 -5.66
C GLU A 64 12.62 -14.54 -5.15
N ILE A 65 11.87 -15.53 -5.65
CA ILE A 65 10.51 -15.82 -5.20
C ILE A 65 10.53 -16.17 -3.71
N ARG A 66 11.41 -17.08 -3.28
CA ARG A 66 11.57 -17.45 -1.86
C ARG A 66 11.93 -16.24 -1.01
N ARG A 67 12.84 -15.38 -1.49
CA ARG A 67 13.24 -14.17 -0.78
C ARG A 67 12.09 -13.18 -0.64
N ALA A 68 11.31 -12.96 -1.70
CA ALA A 68 10.14 -12.08 -1.67
C ALA A 68 9.11 -12.58 -0.65
N VAL A 69 8.78 -13.87 -0.66
CA VAL A 69 7.87 -14.50 0.31
C VAL A 69 8.38 -14.34 1.75
N GLN A 70 9.68 -14.55 1.97
CA GLN A 70 10.30 -14.34 3.28
C GLN A 70 10.17 -12.89 3.76
N VAL A 71 10.39 -11.91 2.88
CA VAL A 71 10.28 -10.48 3.21
C VAL A 71 8.84 -10.10 3.53
N LEU A 72 7.88 -10.54 2.71
CA LEU A 72 6.44 -10.30 2.94
C LEU A 72 5.97 -10.85 4.29
N SER A 73 6.58 -11.93 4.77
CA SER A 73 6.24 -12.58 6.04
C SER A 73 6.81 -11.85 7.28
N ARG A 74 7.59 -10.77 7.11
CA ARG A 74 8.20 -10.03 8.23
C ARG A 74 7.18 -9.14 8.93
N ARG A 75 7.43 -8.84 10.21
CA ARG A 75 6.65 -7.84 10.98
C ARG A 75 6.96 -6.40 10.60
N THR A 76 8.17 -6.12 10.12
CA THR A 76 8.62 -4.78 9.75
C THR A 76 9.40 -4.85 8.43
N LYS A 77 9.34 -3.76 7.64
CA LYS A 77 9.94 -3.69 6.28
C LYS A 77 9.53 -4.90 5.43
N ASN A 78 8.23 -5.14 5.35
CA ASN A 78 7.64 -6.29 4.66
C ASN A 78 7.34 -6.04 3.19
N SER A 79 7.67 -4.86 2.65
CA SER A 79 7.51 -4.56 1.23
C SER A 79 8.81 -4.89 0.48
N PRO A 80 8.92 -6.05 -0.21
CA PRO A 80 10.08 -6.33 -1.04
C PRO A 80 10.13 -5.36 -2.22
N VAL A 81 11.33 -4.93 -2.58
CA VAL A 81 11.59 -4.15 -3.80
C VAL A 81 12.57 -4.97 -4.63
N LEU A 82 12.17 -5.31 -5.84
CA LEU A 82 13.01 -6.00 -6.81
C LEU A 82 13.83 -4.95 -7.57
N ILE A 83 15.14 -5.17 -7.65
CA ILE A 83 16.09 -4.28 -8.31
C ILE A 83 16.84 -5.10 -9.34
N GLY A 84 16.98 -4.56 -10.55
CA GLY A 84 17.71 -5.18 -11.65
C GLY A 84 17.59 -4.33 -12.92
N GLU A 85 18.35 -4.69 -13.93
CA GLU A 85 18.14 -4.14 -15.28
C GLU A 85 16.77 -4.57 -15.80
N PRO A 86 16.09 -3.72 -16.59
CA PRO A 86 14.83 -4.12 -17.22
C PRO A 86 15.07 -5.26 -18.22
N GLY A 87 14.45 -6.42 -17.97
CA GLY A 87 14.54 -7.63 -18.80
C GLY A 87 14.43 -8.91 -17.98
#